data_AF-A0A2T4X3J5-F1
#
_entry.id   AF-A0A2T4X3J5-F1
#
_cell.length_a   1.000
_cell.length_b   1.000
_cell.length_c   1.000
_cell.angle_alpha   90.00
_cell.angle_beta   90.00
_cell.angle_gamma   90.00
#
_symmetry.space_group_name_H-M   'P 1'
#
loop_
_entity.id
_entity.type
_entity.pdbx_description
1 polymer ?
#
loop_
_entity_poly.entity_id
_entity_poly.type
_entity_poly.pdbx_seq_one_letter_code
_entity_poly.pdbx_strand_id
1 'polypeptide(L)'
;LAISTLLAVTAALVGGGHSPDPSFQEPEIWSLAGITFLIALMGWMPIPLDVAVWHSIWTLERSKQTSHQPSLKESLTDFQIGYAGAAIFAVLFLILGAQVMYGSGESFAATAGAFSQQLIQLFTQSLGEWAFFIIVISAFSTMFSTTFTVIDTYPRVVNHLLAELFPSHKGQRFQRTYPLLLVLLSATSLGFLLLMGDRFRLLIDLATTLSFLVAPGLAWMNYKLITGPHVDAAFQPGKKMRILSVAGLVFLTLFALFYLGVQLASL
;
A
#
# COMPACT_ATOMS: atom_id res chain seq x y z
N LEU A 1 -6.49 11.66 -9.25
CA LEU A 1 -5.75 11.60 -7.98
C LEU A 1 -4.74 12.73 -7.87
N ALA A 2 -3.69 12.78 -8.68
CA ALA A 2 -2.65 13.81 -8.55
C ALA A 2 -3.18 15.26 -8.53
N ILE A 3 -3.95 15.63 -9.55
CA ILE A 3 -4.55 16.96 -9.67
C ILE A 3 -5.50 17.24 -8.50
N SER A 4 -6.32 16.27 -8.13
CA SER A 4 -7.33 16.46 -7.09
C SER A 4 -6.73 16.55 -5.68
N THR A 5 -5.66 15.80 -5.38
CA THR A 5 -4.90 15.95 -4.12
C THR A 5 -4.23 17.31 -4.04
N LEU A 6 -3.61 17.79 -5.12
CA LEU A 6 -3.01 19.13 -5.16
C LEU A 6 -4.05 20.22 -4.92
N LEU A 7 -5.21 20.14 -5.60
CA LEU A 7 -6.31 21.08 -5.39
C LEU A 7 -6.80 21.05 -3.93
N ALA A 8 -7.00 19.86 -3.35
CA ALA A 8 -7.45 19.73 -1.96
C ALA A 8 -6.47 20.34 -0.96
N VAL A 9 -5.16 20.10 -1.11
CA VAL A 9 -4.14 20.68 -0.23
C VAL A 9 -4.07 22.19 -0.39
N THR A 10 -4.07 22.70 -1.62
CA THR A 10 -4.04 24.16 -1.86
C THR A 10 -5.27 24.84 -1.28
N ALA A 11 -6.46 24.25 -1.43
CA ALA A 11 -7.69 24.77 -0.86
C ALA A 11 -7.65 24.75 0.67
N ALA A 12 -7.10 23.70 1.30
CA ALA A 12 -6.94 23.62 2.75
C ALA A 12 -6.00 24.70 3.29
N LEU A 13 -4.89 24.97 2.58
CA LEU A 13 -3.91 25.98 2.99
C LEU A 13 -4.42 27.42 2.81
N VAL A 14 -5.19 27.68 1.75
CA VAL A 14 -5.71 29.02 1.43
C VAL A 14 -7.00 29.34 2.19
N GLY A 15 -7.86 28.35 2.42
CA GLY A 15 -9.13 28.51 3.12
C GLY A 15 -9.00 28.85 4.61
N GLY A 16 -7.78 28.77 5.16
CA GLY A 16 -7.54 28.81 6.60
C GLY A 16 -7.99 27.48 7.21
N GLY A 17 -7.04 26.66 7.65
CA GLY A 17 -7.34 25.38 8.28
C GLY A 17 -8.26 25.52 9.50
N HIS A 18 -8.74 24.39 10.00
CA HIS A 18 -9.54 24.38 11.21
C HIS A 18 -8.76 25.01 12.38
N SER A 19 -9.40 25.93 13.13
CA SER A 19 -8.81 26.44 14.37
C SER A 19 -8.95 25.37 15.45
N PRO A 20 -7.86 24.92 16.09
CA PRO A 20 -7.94 23.88 17.12
C PRO A 20 -8.95 24.27 18.22
N ASP A 21 -9.75 23.30 18.66
CA ASP A 21 -10.61 23.49 19.82
C ASP A 21 -9.75 23.95 21.01
N PRO A 22 -10.12 25.02 21.75
CA PRO A 22 -9.37 25.47 22.92
C PRO A 22 -9.18 24.40 24.01
N SER A 23 -10.01 23.36 24.01
CA SER A 23 -9.93 22.20 24.92
C SER A 23 -9.04 21.06 24.38
N PHE A 24 -8.55 21.16 23.16
CA PHE A 24 -7.69 20.15 22.55
C PHE A 24 -6.34 20.07 23.27
N GLN A 25 -6.03 18.90 23.80
CA GLN A 25 -4.72 18.59 24.35
C GLN A 25 -3.87 17.92 23.27
N GLU A 26 -2.72 18.51 22.97
CA GLU A 26 -1.81 17.95 22.00
C GLU A 26 -1.29 16.58 22.47
N PRO A 27 -1.34 15.54 21.63
CA PRO A 27 -0.82 14.23 22.01
C PRO A 27 0.71 14.29 22.19
N GLU A 28 1.21 13.77 23.32
CA GLU A 28 2.64 13.69 23.58
C GLU A 28 3.33 12.64 22.69
N ILE A 29 3.98 13.10 21.63
CA ILE A 29 4.65 12.24 20.64
C ILE A 29 5.90 11.55 21.21
N TRP A 30 6.61 12.20 22.13
CA TRP A 30 7.85 11.68 22.73
C TRP A 30 7.62 10.77 23.94
N SER A 31 6.36 10.52 24.30
CA SER A 31 6.01 9.51 25.30
C SER A 31 6.24 8.10 24.73
N LEU A 32 6.37 7.10 25.62
CA LEU A 32 6.44 5.70 25.20
C LEU A 32 5.23 5.32 24.33
N ALA A 33 4.04 5.81 24.67
CA ALA A 33 2.82 5.60 23.91
C ALA A 33 2.89 6.24 22.51
N GLY A 34 3.36 7.49 22.41
CA GLY A 34 3.54 8.20 21.14
C GLY A 34 4.56 7.53 20.23
N ILE A 35 5.71 7.13 20.77
CA ILE A 35 6.75 6.40 20.03
C ILE A 35 6.22 5.03 19.56
N THR A 36 5.51 4.30 20.42
CA THR A 36 4.91 3.00 20.06
C THR A 36 3.84 3.16 18.97
N PHE A 37 3.04 4.23 19.02
CA PHE A 37 2.10 4.56 17.96
C PHE A 37 2.79 4.89 16.64
N LEU A 38 3.85 5.70 16.64
CA LEU A 38 4.61 6.01 15.41
C LEU A 38 5.23 4.76 14.79
N ILE A 39 5.76 3.86 15.62
CA ILE A 39 6.27 2.55 15.19
C ILE A 39 5.15 1.73 14.55
N ALA A 40 3.98 1.63 15.21
CA ALA A 40 2.81 0.93 14.66
C ALA A 40 2.30 1.56 13.36
N LEU A 41 2.27 2.89 13.26
CA LEU A 41 1.83 3.65 12.08
C LEU A 41 2.75 3.43 10.88
N MET A 42 4.08 3.52 11.09
CA MET A 42 5.07 3.11 10.09
C MET A 42 4.82 1.68 9.63
N GLY A 43 4.40 0.87 10.58
CA GLY A 43 4.02 -0.50 10.41
C GLY A 43 2.75 -0.81 9.64
N TRP A 44 1.81 0.12 9.58
CA TRP A 44 0.57 -0.05 8.80
C TRP A 44 0.77 0.26 7.32
N MET A 45 1.98 0.67 6.93
CA MET A 45 2.34 1.09 5.57
C MET A 45 3.32 0.19 4.78
N PRO A 46 3.52 -1.12 5.06
CA PRO A 46 4.23 -1.95 4.11
C PRO A 46 3.29 -2.23 2.93
N ILE A 47 3.65 -1.74 1.76
CA ILE A 47 3.24 -2.44 0.56
C ILE A 47 3.79 -3.87 0.68
N PRO A 48 2.96 -4.90 0.49
CA PRO A 48 3.43 -6.27 0.43
C PRO A 48 4.67 -6.39 -0.48
N LEU A 49 5.74 -6.98 0.04
CA LEU A 49 7.04 -7.06 -0.65
C LEU A 49 7.01 -7.98 -1.89
N ASP A 50 5.89 -8.67 -2.11
CA ASP A 50 5.56 -9.40 -3.33
C ASP A 50 5.25 -8.46 -4.52
N VAL A 51 5.12 -7.14 -4.30
CA VAL A 51 5.02 -6.15 -5.39
C VAL A 51 6.19 -6.23 -6.38
N ALA A 52 7.35 -6.71 -5.96
CA ALA A 52 8.49 -6.97 -6.86
C ALA A 52 8.14 -8.00 -7.95
N VAL A 53 7.32 -9.00 -7.61
CA VAL A 53 6.81 -10.00 -8.57
C VAL A 53 5.82 -9.34 -9.53
N TRP A 54 4.98 -8.44 -9.02
CA TRP A 54 3.97 -7.72 -9.81
C TRP A 54 4.63 -6.88 -10.90
N HIS A 55 5.62 -6.06 -10.51
CA HIS A 55 6.42 -5.27 -11.44
C HIS A 55 7.10 -6.16 -12.49
N SER A 56 7.69 -7.29 -12.08
CA SER A 56 8.35 -8.21 -13.00
C SER A 56 7.38 -8.75 -14.06
N ILE A 57 6.18 -9.18 -13.65
CA ILE A 57 5.14 -9.68 -14.56
C ILE A 57 4.67 -8.57 -15.50
N TRP A 58 4.35 -7.38 -14.99
CA TRP A 58 3.88 -6.28 -15.83
C TRP A 58 4.94 -5.79 -16.81
N THR A 59 6.22 -5.76 -16.42
CA THR A 59 7.32 -5.44 -17.33
C THR A 59 7.41 -6.46 -18.46
N LEU A 60 7.29 -7.76 -18.16
CA LEU A 60 7.27 -8.81 -19.17
C LEU A 60 6.06 -8.71 -20.10
N GLU A 61 4.86 -8.46 -19.57
CA GLU A 61 3.64 -8.30 -20.37
C GLU A 61 3.68 -7.03 -21.23
N ARG A 62 4.16 -5.91 -20.69
CA ARG A 62 4.38 -4.66 -21.45
C ARG A 62 5.39 -4.89 -22.58
N SER A 63 6.46 -5.64 -22.33
CA SER A 63 7.44 -5.96 -23.36
C SER A 63 6.83 -6.77 -24.50
N LYS A 64 5.99 -7.77 -24.19
CA LYS A 64 5.24 -8.52 -25.22
C LYS A 64 4.28 -7.64 -26.02
N GLN A 65 3.61 -6.70 -25.37
CA GLN A 65 2.63 -5.81 -26.03
C GLN A 65 3.29 -4.74 -26.92
N THR A 66 4.46 -4.26 -26.51
CA THR A 66 5.15 -3.14 -27.17
C THR A 66 6.31 -3.58 -28.07
N SER A 67 6.67 -4.86 -28.02
CA SER A 67 7.88 -5.43 -28.65
C SER A 67 9.18 -4.71 -28.23
N HIS A 68 9.16 -4.00 -27.09
CA HIS A 68 10.31 -3.29 -26.53
C HIS A 68 10.77 -3.97 -25.25
N GLN A 69 12.06 -4.28 -25.14
CA GLN A 69 12.66 -4.76 -23.90
C GLN A 69 13.27 -3.56 -23.18
N PRO A 70 12.72 -3.13 -22.03
CA PRO A 70 13.21 -1.95 -21.36
C PRO A 70 14.63 -2.20 -20.82
N SER A 71 15.51 -1.25 -21.07
CA SER A 71 16.82 -1.20 -20.44
C SER A 71 16.68 -1.02 -18.92
N LEU A 72 17.72 -1.41 -18.17
CA LEU A 72 17.75 -1.18 -16.72
C LEU A 72 17.52 0.30 -16.37
N LYS A 73 18.08 1.22 -17.15
CA LYS A 73 17.94 2.66 -16.92
C LYS A 73 16.49 3.12 -17.09
N GLU A 74 15.79 2.64 -18.12
CA GLU A 74 14.37 2.96 -18.33
C GLU A 74 13.52 2.44 -17.16
N SER A 75 13.70 1.16 -16.79
CA SER A 75 12.98 0.54 -15.68
C SER A 75 13.22 1.25 -14.34
N LEU A 76 14.47 1.64 -14.05
CA LEU A 76 14.79 2.39 -12.83
C LEU A 76 14.21 3.81 -12.84
N THR A 77 14.21 4.48 -13.99
CA THR A 77 13.66 5.83 -14.13
C THR A 77 12.15 5.82 -13.90
N ASP A 78 11.45 4.87 -14.52
CA ASP A 78 10.01 4.68 -14.33
C ASP A 78 9.66 4.42 -12.85
N PHE A 79 10.38 3.50 -12.21
CA PHE A 79 10.21 3.22 -10.78
C PHE A 79 10.49 4.46 -9.91
N GLN A 80 11.57 5.19 -10.17
CA GLN A 80 11.95 6.37 -9.40
C GLN A 80 10.93 7.51 -9.50
N ILE A 81 10.35 7.73 -10.69
CA ILE A 81 9.29 8.74 -10.88
C ILE A 81 8.07 8.35 -10.05
N GLY A 82 7.64 7.08 -10.13
CA GLY A 82 6.51 6.58 -9.34
C GLY A 82 6.77 6.69 -7.83
N TYR A 83 7.95 6.27 -7.39
CA TYR A 83 8.36 6.30 -5.99
C TYR A 83 8.44 7.73 -5.43
N ALA A 84 9.06 8.66 -6.16
CA ALA A 84 9.12 10.07 -5.79
C ALA A 84 7.72 10.70 -5.76
N GLY A 85 6.87 10.40 -6.74
CA GLY A 85 5.47 10.82 -6.77
C GLY A 85 4.70 10.36 -5.53
N ALA A 86 4.84 9.08 -5.16
CA ALA A 86 4.22 8.53 -3.95
C ALA A 86 4.71 9.22 -2.66
N ALA A 87 6.02 9.49 -2.56
CA ALA A 87 6.58 10.20 -1.42
C ALA A 87 6.03 11.64 -1.30
N ILE A 88 5.91 12.36 -2.41
CA ILE A 88 5.30 13.69 -2.45
C ILE A 88 3.83 13.61 -2.01
N PHE A 89 3.06 12.64 -2.51
CA PHE A 89 1.67 12.48 -2.09
C PHE A 89 1.53 12.15 -0.61
N ALA A 90 2.43 11.34 -0.04
CA ALA A 90 2.41 11.04 1.39
C ALA A 90 2.54 12.33 2.23
N VAL A 91 3.46 13.23 1.86
CA VAL A 91 3.62 14.53 2.52
C VAL A 91 2.38 15.42 2.32
N LEU A 92 1.81 15.46 1.11
CA LEU A 92 0.60 16.22 0.82
C LEU A 92 -0.60 15.74 1.65
N PHE A 93 -0.80 14.42 1.78
CA PHE A 93 -1.84 13.86 2.63
C PHE A 93 -1.58 14.08 4.12
N LEU A 94 -0.32 14.07 4.56
CA LEU A 94 0.03 14.43 5.93
C LEU A 94 -0.33 15.89 6.25
N ILE A 95 0.01 16.83 5.35
CA ILE A 95 -0.36 18.24 5.47
C ILE A 95 -1.89 18.39 5.49
N LEU A 96 -2.57 17.70 4.59
CA LEU A 96 -4.03 17.72 4.50
C LEU A 96 -4.68 17.22 5.80
N GLY A 97 -4.21 16.09 6.33
CA GLY A 97 -4.65 15.56 7.61
C GLY A 97 -4.38 16.55 8.76
N ALA A 98 -3.20 17.17 8.79
CA ALA A 98 -2.87 18.17 9.80
C ALA A 98 -3.78 19.41 9.74
N GLN A 99 -4.17 19.88 8.56
CA GLN A 99 -5.02 21.08 8.43
C GLN A 99 -6.50 20.85 8.75
N VAL A 100 -6.97 19.61 8.58
CA VAL A 100 -8.40 19.28 8.62
C VAL A 100 -8.76 18.47 9.85
N MET A 101 -7.84 17.66 10.39
CA MET A 101 -8.09 16.78 11.54
C MET A 101 -7.43 17.22 12.84
N TYR A 102 -6.30 17.92 12.77
CA TYR A 102 -5.59 18.30 13.99
C TYR A 102 -6.41 19.32 14.77
N GLY A 103 -6.65 19.04 16.06
CA GLY A 103 -7.41 19.95 16.90
C GLY A 103 -8.93 19.91 16.74
N SER A 104 -9.49 19.02 15.92
CA SER A 104 -10.95 18.98 15.67
C SER A 104 -11.76 18.27 16.76
N GLY A 105 -11.12 17.50 17.65
CA GLY A 105 -11.80 16.70 18.68
C GLY A 105 -12.55 15.46 18.13
N GLU A 106 -12.56 15.26 16.81
CA GLU A 106 -13.23 14.12 16.16
C GLU A 106 -12.44 12.81 16.35
N SER A 107 -13.17 11.72 16.63
CA SER A 107 -12.60 10.37 16.72
C SER A 107 -12.95 9.54 15.51
N PHE A 108 -12.04 8.66 15.05
CA PHE A 108 -12.29 7.86 13.86
C PHE A 108 -13.42 6.85 14.05
N ALA A 109 -14.34 6.82 13.10
CA ALA A 109 -15.42 5.83 13.07
C ALA A 109 -14.89 4.39 13.06
N ALA A 110 -15.61 3.49 13.71
CA ALA A 110 -15.17 2.10 13.91
C ALA A 110 -15.33 1.19 12.67
N THR A 111 -16.14 1.59 11.68
CA THR A 111 -16.41 0.82 10.46
C THR A 111 -15.90 1.53 9.21
N ALA A 112 -15.53 0.77 8.17
CA ALA A 112 -14.97 1.32 6.92
C ALA A 112 -15.91 2.31 6.23
N GLY A 113 -17.21 1.99 6.19
CA GLY A 113 -18.23 2.82 5.55
C GLY A 113 -18.41 4.16 6.28
N ALA A 114 -18.55 4.11 7.61
CA ALA A 114 -18.67 5.30 8.44
C ALA A 114 -17.39 6.15 8.41
N PHE A 115 -16.21 5.53 8.41
CA PHE A 115 -14.93 6.23 8.31
C PHE A 115 -14.78 6.95 6.96
N SER A 116 -15.19 6.32 5.86
CA SER A 116 -15.18 6.93 4.53
C SER A 116 -16.13 8.13 4.46
N GLN A 117 -17.33 8.01 5.03
CA GLN A 117 -18.29 9.10 5.11
C GLN A 117 -17.80 10.25 5.98
N GLN A 118 -17.18 9.93 7.13
CA GLN A 118 -16.57 10.90 8.04
C GLN A 118 -15.47 11.70 7.33
N LEU A 119 -14.57 11.03 6.59
CA LEU A 119 -13.54 11.70 5.79
C LEU A 119 -14.13 12.67 4.77
N ILE A 120 -15.15 12.23 4.01
CA ILE A 120 -15.80 13.08 3.01
C ILE A 120 -16.44 14.29 3.68
N GLN A 121 -17.19 14.09 4.78
CA GLN A 121 -17.86 15.17 5.50
C GLN A 121 -16.87 16.18 6.06
N LEU A 122 -15.82 15.70 6.71
CA LEU A 122 -14.79 16.52 7.31
C LEU A 122 -14.13 17.44 6.27
N PHE A 123 -13.72 16.87 5.13
CA PHE A 123 -13.15 17.67 4.05
C PHE A 123 -14.17 18.61 3.41
N THR A 124 -15.43 18.21 3.30
CA THR A 124 -16.50 19.09 2.77
C THR A 124 -16.77 20.27 3.71
N GLN A 125 -16.72 20.04 5.03
CA GLN A 125 -16.88 21.10 6.02
C GLN A 125 -15.71 22.08 6.01
N SER A 126 -14.47 21.61 5.88
CA SER A 126 -13.29 22.48 5.87
C SER A 126 -13.05 23.19 4.54
N LEU A 127 -13.40 22.58 3.40
CA LEU A 127 -13.11 23.12 2.06
C LEU A 127 -14.34 23.76 1.39
N GLY A 128 -15.54 23.51 1.90
CA GLY A 128 -16.83 23.95 1.32
C GLY A 128 -17.48 22.88 0.42
N GLU A 129 -18.78 23.07 0.15
CA GLU A 129 -19.61 22.06 -0.55
C GLU A 129 -19.11 21.70 -1.95
N TRP A 130 -18.48 22.63 -2.67
CA TRP A 130 -17.91 22.38 -4.00
C TRP A 130 -16.81 21.30 -3.99
N ALA A 131 -16.11 21.14 -2.86
CA ALA A 131 -15.03 20.17 -2.71
C ALA A 131 -15.55 18.73 -2.62
N PHE A 132 -16.82 18.53 -2.21
CA PHE A 132 -17.43 17.21 -2.05
C PHE A 132 -17.22 16.32 -3.27
N PHE A 133 -17.55 16.82 -4.46
CA PHE A 133 -17.43 16.05 -5.70
C PHE A 133 -15.98 15.69 -6.03
N ILE A 134 -15.04 16.59 -5.76
CA ILE A 134 -13.61 16.35 -5.99
C ILE A 134 -13.10 15.26 -5.05
N ILE A 135 -13.47 15.32 -3.77
CA ILE A 135 -13.07 14.35 -2.75
C ILE A 135 -13.64 12.97 -3.06
N VAL A 136 -14.94 12.89 -3.36
CA VAL A 136 -15.61 11.62 -3.68
C VAL A 136 -14.99 10.95 -4.91
N ILE A 137 -14.77 11.70 -5.99
CA ILE A 137 -14.11 11.18 -7.21
C ILE A 137 -12.69 10.72 -6.90
N SER A 138 -11.96 11.45 -6.04
CA SER A 138 -10.59 11.10 -5.65
C SER A 138 -10.53 9.83 -4.80
N ALA A 139 -11.38 9.74 -3.78
CA ALA A 139 -11.49 8.58 -2.91
C ALA A 139 -11.88 7.35 -3.72
N PHE A 140 -12.90 7.46 -4.58
CA PHE A 140 -13.32 6.39 -5.48
C PHE A 140 -12.18 5.98 -6.42
N SER A 141 -11.54 6.92 -7.12
CA SER A 141 -10.44 6.62 -8.05
C SER A 141 -9.28 5.90 -7.36
N THR A 142 -8.95 6.30 -6.13
CA THR A 142 -7.87 5.69 -5.33
C THR A 142 -8.24 4.25 -4.97
N MET A 143 -9.41 4.05 -4.35
CA MET A 143 -9.87 2.72 -3.93
C MET A 143 -10.08 1.78 -5.13
N PHE A 144 -10.63 2.30 -6.22
CA PHE A 144 -10.80 1.57 -7.46
C PHE A 144 -9.44 1.16 -8.04
N SER A 145 -8.46 2.06 -8.10
CA SER A 145 -7.13 1.74 -8.63
C SER A 145 -6.45 0.62 -7.86
N THR A 146 -6.48 0.64 -6.52
CA THR A 146 -5.92 -0.43 -5.68
C THR A 146 -6.64 -1.75 -5.90
N THR A 147 -7.98 -1.72 -5.94
CA THR A 147 -8.80 -2.91 -6.18
C THR A 147 -8.49 -3.51 -7.56
N PHE A 148 -8.42 -2.67 -8.59
CA PHE A 148 -8.10 -3.08 -9.95
C PHE A 148 -6.71 -3.71 -10.04
N THR A 149 -5.70 -3.08 -9.43
CA THR A 149 -4.33 -3.61 -9.36
C THR A 149 -4.28 -5.01 -8.75
N VAL A 150 -4.95 -5.23 -7.61
CA VAL A 150 -4.97 -6.54 -6.93
C VAL A 150 -5.69 -7.59 -7.78
N ILE A 151 -6.86 -7.25 -8.33
CA ILE A 151 -7.67 -8.16 -9.14
C ILE A 151 -6.98 -8.53 -10.47
N ASP A 152 -6.19 -7.63 -11.06
CA ASP A 152 -5.37 -7.96 -12.24
C ASP A 152 -4.18 -8.85 -11.86
N THR A 153 -3.47 -8.51 -10.78
CA THR A 153 -2.16 -9.09 -10.54
C THR A 153 -2.20 -10.49 -9.94
N TYR A 154 -3.05 -10.71 -8.94
CA TYR A 154 -3.10 -12.01 -8.25
C TYR A 154 -3.41 -13.17 -9.20
N PRO A 155 -4.41 -13.06 -10.10
CA PRO A 155 -4.63 -14.08 -11.11
C PRO A 155 -3.41 -14.34 -11.99
N ARG A 156 -2.64 -13.30 -12.39
CA ARG A 156 -1.41 -13.46 -13.18
C ARG A 156 -0.32 -14.21 -12.42
N VAL A 157 -0.09 -13.83 -11.15
CA VAL A 157 0.89 -14.47 -10.27
C VAL A 157 0.53 -15.94 -10.06
N VAL A 158 -0.71 -16.24 -9.70
CA VAL A 158 -1.19 -17.62 -9.50
C VAL A 158 -1.09 -18.42 -10.79
N ASN A 159 -1.40 -17.80 -11.94
CA ASN A 159 -1.16 -18.45 -13.22
C ASN A 159 0.33 -18.84 -13.32
N HIS A 160 1.24 -17.88 -13.20
CA HIS A 160 2.69 -18.15 -13.34
C HIS A 160 3.17 -19.27 -12.40
N LEU A 161 2.71 -19.26 -11.15
CA LEU A 161 2.98 -20.32 -10.17
C LEU A 161 2.46 -21.69 -10.63
N LEU A 162 1.22 -21.78 -11.12
CA LEU A 162 0.65 -23.02 -11.63
C LEU A 162 1.40 -23.56 -12.86
N ALA A 163 1.88 -22.68 -13.75
CA ALA A 163 2.67 -23.10 -14.91
C ALA A 163 4.02 -23.70 -14.52
N GLU A 164 4.61 -23.23 -13.42
CA GLU A 164 5.88 -23.74 -12.92
C GLU A 164 5.70 -25.03 -12.12
N LEU A 165 4.62 -25.12 -11.33
CA LEU A 165 4.29 -26.33 -10.55
C LEU A 165 3.76 -27.49 -11.40
N PHE A 166 3.08 -27.20 -12.51
CA PHE A 166 2.50 -28.21 -13.40
C PHE A 166 2.96 -28.05 -14.87
N PRO A 167 4.23 -28.36 -15.19
CA PRO A 167 4.82 -28.13 -16.51
C PRO A 167 4.11 -28.89 -17.64
N SER A 168 3.52 -30.04 -17.33
CA SER A 168 2.85 -30.95 -18.28
C SER A 168 1.56 -30.37 -18.92
N HIS A 169 1.09 -29.20 -18.48
CA HIS A 169 -0.14 -28.57 -18.95
C HIS A 169 0.05 -27.18 -19.58
N LYS A 170 1.28 -26.82 -19.98
CA LYS A 170 1.59 -25.55 -20.65
C LYS A 170 0.79 -25.41 -21.97
N GLY A 171 -0.03 -24.35 -22.09
CA GLY A 171 -0.73 -24.00 -23.34
C GLY A 171 -2.21 -23.65 -23.17
N GLN A 172 -3.11 -24.62 -23.37
CA GLN A 172 -4.56 -24.35 -23.54
C GLN A 172 -5.35 -24.17 -22.24
N ARG A 173 -4.95 -24.84 -21.15
CA ARG A 173 -5.67 -24.74 -19.85
C ARG A 173 -5.49 -23.36 -19.21
N PHE A 174 -4.34 -22.73 -19.48
CA PHE A 174 -3.83 -21.54 -18.81
C PHE A 174 -4.46 -20.21 -19.27
N GLN A 175 -4.89 -20.13 -20.54
CA GLN A 175 -5.62 -18.96 -21.05
C GLN A 175 -7.05 -18.86 -20.47
N ARG A 176 -7.64 -19.99 -20.08
CA ARG A 176 -8.96 -20.04 -19.40
C ARG A 176 -8.85 -19.86 -17.88
N THR A 177 -7.67 -20.03 -17.29
CA THR A 177 -7.46 -19.93 -15.84
C THR A 177 -7.51 -18.49 -15.35
N TYR A 178 -6.97 -17.52 -16.10
CA TYR A 178 -7.00 -16.10 -15.70
C TYR A 178 -8.42 -15.54 -15.45
N PRO A 179 -9.38 -15.61 -16.40
CA PRO A 179 -10.73 -15.07 -16.15
C PRO A 179 -11.46 -15.83 -15.03
N LEU A 180 -11.23 -17.13 -14.89
CA LEU A 180 -11.78 -17.93 -13.79
C LEU A 180 -11.23 -17.45 -12.44
N LEU A 181 -9.91 -17.27 -12.32
CA LEU A 181 -9.27 -16.76 -11.11
C LEU A 181 -9.72 -15.35 -10.78
N LEU A 182 -9.92 -14.50 -11.79
CA LEU A 182 -10.44 -13.14 -11.61
C LEU A 182 -11.85 -13.16 -11.00
N VAL A 183 -12.76 -13.96 -11.56
CA VAL A 183 -14.14 -14.11 -11.04
C VAL A 183 -14.10 -14.72 -9.63
N LEU A 184 -13.30 -15.77 -9.43
CA LEU A 184 -13.17 -16.44 -8.13
C LEU A 184 -12.64 -15.49 -7.05
N LEU A 185 -11.58 -14.74 -7.34
CA LEU A 185 -10.99 -13.78 -6.42
C LEU A 185 -11.97 -12.66 -6.08
N SER A 186 -12.69 -12.13 -7.09
CA SER A 186 -13.67 -11.08 -6.91
C SER A 186 -14.87 -11.56 -6.08
N ALA A 187 -15.41 -12.73 -6.39
CA ALA A 187 -16.52 -13.33 -5.66
C ALA A 187 -16.14 -13.68 -4.21
N THR A 188 -14.94 -14.21 -3.99
CA THR A 188 -14.43 -14.53 -2.65
C THR A 188 -14.21 -13.27 -1.83
N SER A 189 -13.61 -12.23 -2.43
CA SER A 189 -13.41 -10.93 -1.78
C SER A 189 -14.74 -10.28 -1.40
N LEU A 190 -15.73 -10.32 -2.30
CA LEU A 190 -17.07 -9.80 -2.03
C LEU A 190 -17.78 -10.62 -0.94
N GLY A 191 -17.71 -11.95 -0.99
CA GLY A 191 -18.27 -12.82 0.04
C GLY A 191 -17.65 -12.53 1.42
N PHE A 192 -16.33 -12.36 1.47
CA PHE A 192 -15.63 -12.01 2.70
C PHE A 192 -16.05 -10.64 3.23
N LEU A 193 -16.21 -9.64 2.34
CA LEU A 193 -16.71 -8.32 2.71
C LEU A 193 -18.14 -8.37 3.25
N LEU A 194 -19.04 -9.14 2.62
CA LEU A 194 -20.43 -9.28 3.07
C LEU A 194 -20.55 -9.99 4.43
N LEU A 195 -19.62 -10.91 4.73
CA LEU A 195 -19.64 -11.66 5.99
C LEU A 195 -18.93 -10.93 7.13
N MET A 196 -17.81 -10.24 6.85
CA MET A 196 -16.90 -9.69 7.86
C MET A 196 -16.76 -8.16 7.80
N GLY A 197 -17.49 -7.47 6.93
CA GLY A 197 -17.37 -6.02 6.73
C GLY A 197 -17.62 -5.19 8.00
N ASP A 198 -18.47 -5.67 8.90
CA ASP A 198 -18.74 -5.04 10.20
C ASP A 198 -17.56 -5.13 11.18
N ARG A 199 -16.62 -6.04 10.93
CA ARG A 199 -15.41 -6.27 11.74
C ARG A 199 -14.17 -5.66 11.09
N PHE A 200 -14.29 -4.44 10.59
CA PHE A 200 -13.24 -3.75 9.84
C PHE A 200 -11.87 -3.73 10.55
N ARG A 201 -11.85 -3.46 11.87
CA ARG A 201 -10.62 -3.48 12.67
C ARG A 201 -9.92 -4.83 12.61
N LEU A 202 -10.67 -5.92 12.79
CA LEU A 202 -10.14 -7.28 12.69
C LEU A 202 -9.53 -7.55 11.30
N LEU A 203 -10.15 -7.05 10.23
CA LEU A 203 -9.63 -7.24 8.87
C LEU A 203 -8.28 -6.52 8.67
N ILE A 204 -8.18 -5.28 9.15
CA ILE A 204 -6.93 -4.52 9.10
C ILE A 204 -5.86 -5.20 9.96
N ASP A 205 -6.21 -5.59 11.19
CA ASP A 205 -5.27 -6.21 12.12
C ASP A 205 -4.72 -7.53 11.55
N LEU A 206 -5.58 -8.37 10.97
CA LEU A 206 -5.15 -9.61 10.32
C LEU A 206 -4.25 -9.34 9.11
N ALA A 207 -4.64 -8.40 8.23
CA ALA A 207 -3.87 -8.08 7.03
C ALA A 207 -2.49 -7.50 7.37
N THR A 208 -2.43 -6.56 8.31
CA THR A 208 -1.18 -5.94 8.76
C THR A 208 -0.29 -6.95 9.46
N THR A 209 -0.84 -7.74 10.39
CA THR A 209 -0.11 -8.83 11.08
C THR A 209 0.52 -9.78 10.08
N LEU A 210 -0.27 -10.32 9.13
CA LEU A 210 0.23 -11.29 8.17
C LEU A 210 1.31 -10.68 7.26
N SER A 211 1.11 -9.44 6.80
CA SER A 211 2.07 -8.73 5.96
C SER A 211 3.42 -8.58 6.66
N PHE A 212 3.42 -8.27 7.96
CA PHE A 212 4.63 -8.17 8.74
C PHE A 212 5.37 -9.47 8.96
N LEU A 213 4.64 -10.52 9.29
CA LEU A 213 5.24 -11.84 9.53
C LEU A 213 5.92 -12.37 8.27
N VAL A 214 5.33 -12.09 7.11
CA VAL A 214 5.82 -12.56 5.82
C VAL A 214 6.92 -11.63 5.24
N ALA A 215 6.95 -10.36 5.64
CA ALA A 215 7.87 -9.36 5.08
C ALA A 215 9.36 -9.76 5.14
N PRO A 216 9.94 -10.22 6.27
CA PRO A 216 11.34 -10.64 6.30
C PRO A 216 11.67 -11.77 5.32
N GLY A 217 10.75 -12.74 5.17
CA GLY A 217 10.89 -13.85 4.24
C GLY A 217 10.94 -13.36 2.78
N LEU A 218 9.98 -12.52 2.39
CA LEU A 218 9.93 -11.96 1.04
C LEU A 218 11.11 -11.00 0.76
N ALA A 219 11.51 -10.19 1.73
CA ALA A 219 12.69 -9.32 1.63
C ALA A 219 13.95 -10.15 1.35
N TRP A 220 14.14 -11.23 2.10
CA TRP A 220 15.28 -12.13 1.93
C TRP A 220 15.26 -12.83 0.57
N MET A 221 14.10 -13.33 0.13
CA MET A 221 13.94 -13.97 -1.18
C MET A 221 14.30 -12.99 -2.31
N ASN A 222 13.78 -11.77 -2.28
CA ASN A 222 14.10 -10.73 -3.26
C ASN A 222 15.60 -10.38 -3.26
N TYR A 223 16.19 -10.21 -2.08
CA TYR A 223 17.62 -9.90 -1.95
C TYR A 223 18.50 -11.03 -2.50
N LYS A 224 18.18 -12.29 -2.18
CA LYS A 224 18.92 -13.46 -2.66
C LYS A 224 18.75 -13.67 -4.16
N LEU A 225 17.56 -13.39 -4.70
CA LEU A 225 17.29 -13.48 -6.14
C LEU A 225 18.16 -12.49 -6.91
N ILE A 226 18.09 -11.19 -6.57
CA ILE A 226 18.80 -10.16 -7.33
C ILE A 226 20.33 -10.19 -7.16
N THR A 227 20.83 -10.81 -6.09
CA THR A 227 22.28 -11.02 -5.86
C THR A 227 22.76 -12.41 -6.25
N GLY A 228 21.87 -13.23 -6.83
CA GLY A 228 22.18 -14.59 -7.22
C GLY A 228 23.09 -14.69 -8.44
N PRO A 229 23.70 -15.87 -8.68
CA PRO A 229 24.64 -16.09 -9.78
C PRO A 229 23.97 -16.08 -11.17
N HIS A 230 22.63 -16.13 -11.23
CA HIS A 230 21.86 -16.11 -12.46
C HIS A 230 21.58 -14.68 -12.98
N VAL A 231 21.98 -13.65 -12.22
CA VAL A 231 21.90 -12.24 -12.63
C VAL A 231 23.31 -11.75 -12.91
N ASP A 232 23.55 -11.24 -14.13
CA ASP A 232 24.86 -10.70 -14.49
C ASP A 232 25.29 -9.58 -13.54
N ALA A 233 26.58 -9.54 -13.21
CA ALA A 233 27.14 -8.58 -12.25
C ALA A 233 26.82 -7.11 -12.60
N ALA A 234 26.64 -6.80 -13.88
CA ALA A 234 26.27 -5.46 -14.36
C ALA A 234 24.83 -5.04 -13.98
N PHE A 235 23.92 -5.99 -13.75
CA PHE A 235 22.53 -5.73 -13.35
C PHE A 235 22.28 -5.93 -11.85
N GLN A 236 23.28 -6.40 -11.10
CA GLN A 236 23.17 -6.56 -9.65
C GLN A 236 23.25 -5.19 -8.94
N PRO A 237 22.61 -5.05 -7.76
CA PRO A 237 22.69 -3.83 -6.97
C PRO A 237 24.13 -3.55 -6.52
N GLY A 238 24.53 -2.28 -6.57
CA GLY A 238 25.82 -1.82 -6.07
C GLY A 238 25.95 -1.92 -4.55
N LYS A 239 27.17 -1.75 -4.02
CA LYS A 239 27.48 -1.94 -2.58
C LYS A 239 26.58 -1.13 -1.64
N LYS A 240 26.31 0.14 -1.95
CA LYS A 240 25.44 1.01 -1.13
C LYS A 240 24.01 0.45 -1.01
N MET A 241 23.44 0.00 -2.13
CA MET A 241 22.10 -0.57 -2.15
C MET A 241 22.06 -1.89 -1.38
N ARG A 242 23.09 -2.75 -1.50
CA ARG A 242 23.17 -3.99 -0.72
C ARG A 242 23.19 -3.74 0.78
N ILE A 243 23.99 -2.76 1.23
CA ILE A 243 24.04 -2.37 2.65
C ILE A 243 22.65 -1.89 3.11
N LEU A 244 21.98 -1.04 2.32
CA LEU A 244 20.64 -0.58 2.62
C LEU A 244 19.62 -1.73 2.67
N SER A 245 19.67 -2.67 1.73
CA SER A 245 18.80 -3.84 1.70
C SER A 245 19.00 -4.74 2.92
N VAL A 246 20.26 -4.98 3.33
CA VAL A 246 20.56 -5.78 4.52
C VAL A 246 20.13 -5.06 5.79
N ALA A 247 20.37 -3.75 5.90
CA ALA A 247 19.89 -2.95 7.03
C ALA A 247 18.36 -2.96 7.12
N GLY A 248 17.67 -2.81 5.98
CA GLY A 248 16.22 -2.91 5.90
C GLY A 248 15.69 -4.30 6.27
N LEU A 249 16.37 -5.38 5.86
CA LEU A 249 16.03 -6.73 6.24
C LEU A 249 16.15 -6.94 7.75
N VAL A 250 17.26 -6.52 8.36
CA VAL A 250 17.46 -6.56 9.82
C VAL A 250 16.36 -5.76 10.53
N PHE A 251 16.08 -4.55 10.05
CA PHE A 251 15.01 -3.72 10.59
C PHE A 251 13.65 -4.42 10.54
N LEU A 252 13.25 -4.96 9.38
CA LEU A 252 11.98 -5.68 9.20
C LEU A 252 11.91 -6.92 10.10
N THR A 253 13.01 -7.67 10.26
CA THR A 253 13.05 -8.83 11.15
C THR A 253 12.87 -8.41 12.61
N LEU A 254 13.61 -7.40 13.08
CA LEU A 254 13.48 -6.90 14.45
C LEU A 254 12.09 -6.35 14.72
N PHE A 255 11.52 -5.62 13.76
CA PHE A 255 10.18 -5.07 13.85
C PHE A 255 9.12 -6.18 13.92
N ALA A 256 9.21 -7.21 13.07
CA ALA A 256 8.28 -8.34 13.09
C ALA A 256 8.34 -9.11 14.41
N LEU A 257 9.54 -9.31 14.97
CA LEU A 257 9.72 -9.94 16.29
C LEU A 257 9.16 -9.08 17.42
N PHE A 258 9.40 -7.77 17.39
CA PHE A 258 8.83 -6.82 18.34
C PHE A 258 7.30 -6.84 18.30
N TYR A 259 6.72 -6.76 17.10
CA TYR A 259 5.27 -6.81 16.90
C TYR A 259 4.66 -8.11 17.43
N LEU A 260 5.29 -9.26 17.15
CA LEU A 260 4.90 -10.55 17.73
C LEU A 260 4.98 -10.54 19.26
N GLY A 261 6.04 -9.99 19.83
CA GLY A 261 6.21 -9.89 21.28
C GLY A 261 5.10 -9.06 21.93
N VAL A 262 4.73 -7.94 21.32
CA VAL A 262 3.61 -7.09 21.79
C VAL A 262 2.28 -7.83 21.69
N GLN A 263 2.00 -8.49 20.56
CA GLN A 263 0.76 -9.25 20.38
C GLN A 263 0.63 -10.41 21.37
N LEU A 264 1.71 -11.16 21.59
CA LEU A 264 1.73 -12.27 22.56
C LEU A 264 1.57 -11.80 24.00
N ALA A 265 2.07 -10.61 24.34
CA ALA A 265 1.90 -10.03 25.68
C ALA A 265 0.49 -9.46 25.92
N SER A 266 -0.28 -9.20 24.85
CA SER A 266 -1.66 -8.71 24.92
C SER A 266 -2.74 -9.80 24.91
N LEU A 267 -2.34 -11.07 24.72
CA LEU A 267 -3.18 -12.27 24.83
C LEU A 267 -3.19 -12.79 26.27
#